data_AF-A0A2V5ZLC6-F1
#
_entry.id   AF-A0A2V5ZLC6-F1
#
_cell.length_a   1.000
_cell.length_b   1.000
_cell.length_c   1.000
_cell.angle_alpha   90.00
_cell.angle_beta   90.00
_cell.angle_gamma   90.00
#
_symmetry.space_group_name_H-M   'P 1'
#
loop_
_entity.id
_entity.type
_entity.pdbx_description
1 polymer ?
#
loop_
_entity_poly.entity_id
_entity_poly.type
_entity_poly.pdbx_seq_one_letter_code
_entity_poly.pdbx_strand_id
1 'polypeptide(L)'
;MNIGTLHIGMKVRHPQYGVGVVRSLTEQTAEISFDDAPRTIAPASSDLQPAESTATLSELQMPLSNLISETAQAVVEALGLEQKDVVVEGLANRWQRGTLVMQSADSSLQPKEVPLETFFHKIVMIRNNLRVLEQKVNASD
;
A
#
# COMPACT_ATOMS: atom_id res chain seq x y z
N MET A 1 -9.08 31.36 -9.01
CA MET A 1 -9.41 30.07 -8.36
C MET A 1 -10.35 30.36 -7.18
N ASN A 2 -11.23 29.43 -6.77
CA ASN A 2 -12.07 29.64 -5.58
C ASN A 2 -11.40 29.05 -4.33
N ILE A 3 -11.68 29.61 -3.14
CA ILE A 3 -11.14 29.13 -1.86
C ILE A 3 -11.37 27.63 -1.66
N GLY A 4 -12.54 27.11 -2.07
CA GLY A 4 -12.90 25.69 -1.95
C GLY A 4 -12.11 24.73 -2.86
N THR A 5 -11.28 25.25 -3.77
CA THR A 5 -10.39 24.42 -4.62
C THR A 5 -8.97 24.33 -4.08
N LEU A 6 -8.66 25.08 -3.01
CA LEU A 6 -7.36 25.08 -2.37
C LEU A 6 -7.36 24.12 -1.18
N HIS A 7 -6.24 23.43 -0.98
CA HIS A 7 -5.99 22.63 0.20
C HIS A 7 -4.63 23.00 0.79
N ILE A 8 -4.47 22.78 2.08
CA ILE A 8 -3.18 22.99 2.78
C ILE A 8 -2.12 22.10 2.10
N GLY A 9 -0.93 22.67 1.86
CA GLY A 9 0.17 22.01 1.16
C GLY A 9 0.11 22.10 -0.37
N MET A 10 -0.97 22.63 -0.96
CA MET A 10 -1.06 22.84 -2.41
C MET A 10 -0.02 23.87 -2.88
N LYS A 11 0.70 23.56 -3.96
CA LYS A 11 1.54 24.55 -4.65
C LYS A 11 0.72 25.36 -5.65
N VAL A 12 0.81 26.67 -5.53
CA VAL A 12 0.09 27.62 -6.37
C VAL A 12 1.06 28.65 -6.94
N ARG A 13 0.75 29.17 -8.12
CA ARG A 13 1.48 30.24 -8.79
C ARG A 13 0.64 31.51 -8.75
N HIS A 14 1.22 32.56 -8.18
CA HIS A 14 0.69 33.92 -8.22
C HIS A 14 1.41 34.72 -9.31
N PRO A 15 0.71 35.54 -10.12
CA PRO A 15 1.33 36.28 -11.23
C PRO A 15 2.47 37.23 -10.79
N GLN A 16 2.34 37.82 -9.60
CA GLN A 16 3.31 38.80 -9.06
C GLN A 16 4.37 38.19 -8.14
N TYR A 17 4.04 37.10 -7.45
CA TYR A 17 4.88 36.56 -6.35
C TYR A 17 5.50 35.20 -6.69
N GLY A 18 5.24 34.67 -7.89
CA GLY A 18 5.78 33.39 -8.31
C GLY A 18 5.07 32.21 -7.64
N VAL A 19 5.80 31.12 -7.41
CA VAL A 19 5.27 29.88 -6.85
C VAL A 19 5.32 29.95 -5.31
N GLY A 20 4.26 29.48 -4.66
CA GLY A 20 4.16 29.41 -3.21
C GLY A 20 3.33 28.22 -2.74
N VAL A 21 3.42 27.92 -1.45
CA VAL A 21 2.72 26.79 -0.80
C VAL A 21 1.67 27.31 0.16
N VAL A 22 0.44 26.79 0.06
CA VAL A 22 -0.65 27.13 0.98
C VAL A 22 -0.35 26.55 2.38
N ARG A 23 -0.25 27.41 3.40
CA ARG A 23 0.01 27.04 4.79
C ARG A 23 -1.26 26.99 5.63
N SER A 24 -2.17 27.93 5.43
CA SER A 24 -3.45 27.99 6.15
C SER A 24 -4.54 28.55 5.23
N LEU A 25 -5.80 28.22 5.55
CA LEU A 25 -6.99 28.62 4.82
C LEU A 25 -7.99 29.19 5.82
N THR A 26 -8.51 30.37 5.53
CA THR A 26 -9.70 30.96 6.18
C THR A 26 -10.88 30.91 5.21
N GLU A 27 -12.05 31.39 5.62
CA GLU A 27 -13.25 31.39 4.77
C GLU A 27 -13.06 32.18 3.45
N GLN A 28 -12.18 33.19 3.43
CA GLN A 28 -12.03 34.09 2.29
C GLN A 28 -10.59 34.28 1.81
N THR A 29 -9.61 33.94 2.64
CA THR A 29 -8.19 34.15 2.34
C THR A 29 -7.37 32.89 2.58
N ALA A 30 -6.28 32.75 1.84
CA ALA A 30 -5.27 31.72 2.04
C ALA A 30 -3.96 32.39 2.45
N GLU A 31 -3.29 31.86 3.47
CA GLU A 31 -1.89 32.23 3.75
C GLU A 31 -0.99 31.36 2.90
N ILE A 32 -0.25 32.01 2.01
CA ILE A 32 0.63 31.34 1.05
C ILE A 32 2.06 31.75 1.37
N SER A 33 2.91 30.75 1.61
CA SER A 33 4.34 30.93 1.76
C SER A 33 4.99 30.97 0.39
N PHE A 34 5.40 32.15 -0.06
CA PHE A 34 6.26 32.32 -1.23
C PHE A 34 7.74 32.26 -0.83
N ASP A 35 8.64 32.10 -1.79
CA ASP A 35 10.09 32.03 -1.54
C ASP A 35 10.64 33.30 -0.89
N ASP A 36 10.00 34.44 -1.14
CA ASP A 36 10.37 35.74 -0.56
C ASP A 36 9.78 35.91 0.84
N ALA A 37 8.45 35.80 0.99
CA ALA A 37 7.76 35.97 2.26
C ALA A 37 6.36 35.31 2.27
N PRO A 38 5.83 34.94 3.46
CA PRO A 38 4.43 34.54 3.59
C PRO A 38 3.50 35.72 3.36
N ARG A 39 2.42 35.50 2.62
CA ARG A 39 1.41 36.53 2.29
C ARG A 39 -0.01 35.97 2.41
N THR A 40 -0.91 36.79 2.92
CA THR A 40 -2.35 36.52 2.94
C THR A 40 -2.95 36.98 1.61
N ILE A 41 -3.46 36.03 0.83
CA ILE A 41 -4.00 36.26 -0.51
C ILE A 41 -5.47 35.84 -0.54
N ALA A 42 -6.35 36.68 -1.08
CA ALA A 42 -7.75 36.31 -1.34
C ALA A 42 -7.84 35.60 -2.70
N PRO A 43 -8.14 34.29 -2.76
CA PRO A 43 -8.11 33.54 -4.03
C PRO A 43 -9.13 34.02 -5.06
N ALA A 44 -10.25 34.58 -4.59
CA ALA A 44 -11.31 35.09 -5.45
C ALA A 44 -10.90 36.35 -6.25
N SER A 45 -9.96 37.14 -5.73
CA SER A 45 -9.47 38.36 -6.38
C SER A 45 -8.05 38.23 -6.92
N SER A 46 -7.42 37.06 -6.77
CA SER A 46 -6.09 36.78 -7.28
C SER A 46 -6.18 35.73 -8.39
N ASP A 47 -5.47 35.98 -9.50
CA ASP A 47 -5.34 35.05 -10.62
C ASP A 47 -4.40 33.87 -10.27
N LEU A 48 -4.64 33.24 -9.12
CA LEU A 48 -3.92 32.06 -8.66
C LEU A 48 -4.18 30.89 -9.61
N GLN A 49 -3.10 30.26 -10.03
CA GLN A 49 -3.09 29.05 -10.86
C GLN A 49 -2.43 27.90 -10.08
N PRO A 50 -2.83 26.63 -10.28
CA PRO A 50 -2.09 25.49 -9.77
C PRO A 50 -0.67 25.48 -10.33
N ALA A 51 0.33 25.24 -9.48
CA ALA A 51 1.72 25.12 -9.93
C ALA A 51 2.12 23.67 -10.28
N GLU A 52 1.20 22.72 -10.07
CA GLU A 52 1.36 21.29 -10.36
C GLU A 52 0.29 20.84 -11.35
N SER A 53 0.60 19.81 -12.13
CA SER A 53 -0.35 19.20 -13.06
C SER A 53 -1.51 18.58 -12.27
N THR A 54 -2.70 19.14 -12.41
CA THR A 54 -3.92 18.60 -11.80
C THR A 54 -4.71 17.80 -12.84
N ALA A 55 -5.36 16.73 -12.39
CA ALA A 55 -6.34 16.00 -13.18
C ALA A 55 -7.71 16.19 -12.54
N THR A 56 -8.73 16.50 -13.33
CA THR A 56 -10.11 16.53 -12.86
C THR A 56 -10.78 15.23 -13.28
N LEU A 57 -11.10 14.38 -12.30
CA LEU A 57 -11.97 13.23 -12.49
C LEU A 57 -13.42 13.70 -12.47
N SER A 58 -13.88 14.27 -13.58
CA SER A 58 -15.30 14.59 -13.77
C SER A 58 -16.02 13.34 -14.30
N GLU A 59 -17.26 13.14 -13.86
CA GLU A 59 -18.19 12.08 -14.33
C GLU A 59 -18.01 10.66 -13.75
N LEU A 60 -16.98 10.40 -12.94
CA LEU A 60 -16.84 9.13 -12.22
C LEU A 60 -17.55 9.19 -10.86
N GLN A 61 -18.76 8.61 -10.77
CA GLN A 61 -19.45 8.44 -9.49
C GLN A 61 -19.16 7.04 -8.92
N MET A 62 -18.23 6.98 -7.98
CA MET A 62 -17.99 5.81 -7.15
C MET A 62 -17.54 6.23 -5.75
N PRO A 63 -17.69 5.37 -4.72
CA PRO A 63 -17.13 5.64 -3.40
C PRO A 63 -15.62 5.85 -3.48
N LEU A 64 -15.10 6.87 -2.79
CA LEU A 64 -13.66 7.19 -2.76
C LEU A 64 -12.81 5.98 -2.31
N SER A 65 -13.35 5.19 -1.37
CA SER A 65 -12.73 3.94 -0.92
C SER A 65 -12.47 2.96 -2.06
N ASN A 66 -13.39 2.86 -3.01
CA ASN A 66 -13.28 1.94 -4.14
C ASN A 66 -12.23 2.43 -5.12
N LEU A 67 -12.22 3.73 -5.44
CA LEU A 67 -11.20 4.31 -6.32
C LEU A 67 -9.79 4.10 -5.76
N ILE A 68 -9.60 4.35 -4.47
CA ILE A 68 -8.31 4.14 -3.80
C ILE A 68 -7.93 2.66 -3.85
N SER A 69 -8.87 1.76 -3.52
CA SER A 69 -8.63 0.31 -3.51
C SER A 69 -8.25 -0.21 -4.88
N GLU A 70 -8.99 0.16 -5.93
CA GLU A 70 -8.74 -0.28 -7.31
C GLU A 70 -7.42 0.27 -7.83
N THR A 71 -7.12 1.55 -7.55
CA THR A 71 -5.84 2.16 -7.95
C THR A 71 -4.66 1.47 -7.26
N ALA A 72 -4.77 1.24 -5.95
CA ALA A 72 -3.73 0.55 -5.19
C ALA A 72 -3.53 -0.88 -5.69
N GLN A 73 -4.61 -1.61 -5.97
CA GLN A 73 -4.54 -2.97 -6.50
C GLN A 73 -3.90 -3.02 -7.88
N ALA A 74 -4.29 -2.13 -8.80
CA ALA A 74 -3.68 -2.04 -10.12
C ALA A 74 -2.18 -1.73 -10.05
N VAL A 75 -1.75 -0.89 -9.11
CA VAL A 75 -0.33 -0.59 -8.87
C VAL A 75 0.40 -1.79 -8.29
N VAL A 76 -0.17 -2.50 -7.32
CA VAL A 76 0.42 -3.72 -6.74
C VAL A 76 0.59 -4.79 -7.81
N GLU A 77 -0.41 -4.99 -8.68
CA GLU A 77 -0.37 -5.94 -9.78
C GLU A 77 0.69 -5.54 -10.83
N ALA A 78 0.68 -4.28 -11.28
CA ALA A 78 1.63 -3.77 -12.27
C ALA A 78 3.08 -3.81 -11.79
N LEU A 79 3.32 -3.61 -10.49
CA LEU A 79 4.64 -3.69 -9.87
C LEU A 79 5.03 -5.10 -9.45
N GLY A 80 4.17 -6.11 -9.63
CA GLY A 80 4.42 -7.48 -9.20
C GLY A 80 4.62 -7.62 -7.69
N LEU A 81 4.07 -6.68 -6.91
CA LEU A 81 4.14 -6.65 -5.44
C LEU A 81 3.11 -7.56 -4.79
N GLU A 82 2.34 -8.31 -5.59
CA GLU A 82 1.52 -9.39 -5.10
C GLU A 82 2.39 -10.39 -4.34
N GLN A 83 2.42 -10.24 -3.02
CA GLN A 83 2.79 -11.34 -2.15
C GLN A 83 1.75 -12.42 -2.40
N LYS A 84 2.07 -13.37 -3.29
CA LYS A 84 1.59 -14.76 -3.22
C LYS A 84 2.11 -15.42 -1.93
N ASP A 85 1.99 -14.73 -0.80
CA ASP A 85 1.85 -15.35 0.48
C ASP A 85 0.37 -15.69 0.56
N VAL A 86 0.09 -16.84 -0.06
CA VAL A 86 -0.92 -17.79 0.37
C VAL A 86 -1.25 -17.47 1.82
N VAL A 87 -2.44 -16.89 2.03
CA VAL A 87 -3.06 -16.85 3.35
C VAL A 87 -2.79 -18.22 3.94
N VAL A 88 -1.93 -18.28 4.95
CA VAL A 88 -1.66 -19.54 5.64
C VAL A 88 -2.94 -19.78 6.43
N GLU A 89 -3.98 -20.26 5.74
CA GLU A 89 -5.13 -20.83 6.38
C GLU A 89 -4.54 -21.90 7.30
N GLY A 90 -4.74 -21.71 8.60
CA GLY A 90 -4.36 -22.70 9.58
C GLY A 90 -4.98 -24.05 9.22
N LEU A 91 -4.52 -25.11 9.88
CA LEU A 91 -5.12 -26.42 9.69
C LEU A 91 -6.64 -26.34 9.89
N ALA A 92 -7.39 -26.90 8.92
CA ALA A 92 -8.85 -26.99 9.03
C ALA A 92 -9.23 -27.63 10.38
N ASN A 93 -10.32 -27.19 11.01
CA ASN A 93 -10.68 -27.56 12.39
C ASN A 93 -10.62 -29.07 12.68
N ARG A 94 -10.97 -29.93 11.71
CA ARG A 94 -10.91 -31.39 11.84
C ARG A 94 -9.49 -31.96 12.07
N TRP A 95 -8.45 -31.20 11.74
CA TRP A 95 -7.04 -31.60 11.83
C TRP A 95 -6.28 -30.91 12.97
N GLN A 96 -6.92 -30.01 13.71
CA GLN A 96 -6.31 -29.36 14.85
C GLN A 96 -6.02 -30.37 15.96
N ARG A 97 -4.83 -30.30 16.56
CA ARG A 97 -4.33 -31.23 17.57
C ARG A 97 -4.24 -32.69 17.09
N GLY A 98 -4.21 -32.91 15.78
CA GLY A 98 -4.04 -34.23 15.20
C GLY A 98 -2.58 -34.70 15.23
N THR A 99 -2.39 -36.01 15.05
CA THR A 99 -1.07 -36.64 15.03
C THR A 99 -0.87 -37.36 13.69
N LEU A 100 0.26 -37.10 13.05
CA LEU A 100 0.74 -37.89 11.91
C LEU A 100 1.42 -39.16 12.44
N VAL A 101 0.98 -40.32 11.96
CA VAL A 101 1.59 -41.62 12.27
C VAL A 101 2.36 -42.11 11.05
N MET A 102 3.67 -42.21 11.16
CA MET A 102 4.54 -42.76 10.14
C MET A 102 4.88 -44.21 10.48
N GLN A 103 4.49 -45.14 9.62
CA GLN A 103 4.73 -46.57 9.78
C GLN A 103 5.88 -47.01 8.88
N SER A 104 6.79 -47.80 9.42
CA SER A 104 7.83 -48.46 8.65
C SER A 104 7.23 -49.61 7.83
N ALA A 105 7.86 -49.97 6.72
CA ALA A 105 7.52 -51.18 5.97
C ALA A 105 7.78 -52.45 6.81
N ASP A 106 8.73 -52.39 7.74
CA ASP A 106 8.96 -53.43 8.73
C ASP A 106 8.02 -53.23 9.94
N SER A 107 7.06 -54.13 10.08
CA SER A 107 6.05 -54.11 11.15
C SER A 107 6.60 -54.42 12.55
N SER A 108 7.86 -54.85 12.66
CA SER A 108 8.52 -55.07 13.96
C SER A 108 9.00 -53.76 14.61
N LEU A 109 9.11 -52.69 13.82
CA LEU A 109 9.57 -51.38 14.29
C LEU A 109 8.40 -50.53 14.78
N GLN A 110 8.65 -49.75 15.84
CA GLN A 110 7.62 -48.85 16.37
C GLN A 110 7.30 -47.72 15.39
N PRO A 111 6.00 -47.42 15.16
CA PRO A 111 5.58 -46.25 14.41
C PRO A 111 6.08 -44.95 15.05
N LYS A 112 6.40 -43.96 14.22
CA LYS A 112 6.76 -42.63 14.69
C LYS A 112 5.56 -41.71 14.63
N GLU A 113 5.22 -41.14 15.78
CA GLU A 113 4.15 -40.15 15.91
C GLU A 113 4.71 -38.73 15.92
N VAL A 114 4.08 -37.82 15.17
CA VAL A 114 4.47 -36.40 15.10
C VAL A 114 3.22 -35.53 15.11
N PRO A 115 3.11 -34.51 15.99
CA PRO A 115 2.00 -33.57 15.94
C PRO A 115 1.89 -32.88 14.57
N LEU A 116 0.68 -32.74 14.04
CA LEU A 116 0.47 -32.15 12.71
C LEU A 116 1.00 -30.71 12.63
N GLU A 117 0.83 -29.93 13.69
CA GLU A 117 1.35 -28.56 13.78
C GLU A 117 2.87 -28.53 13.60
N THR A 118 3.58 -29.45 14.28
CA THR A 118 5.04 -29.58 14.17
C THR A 118 5.46 -29.99 12.76
N PHE A 119 4.73 -30.92 12.15
CA PHE A 119 5.00 -31.39 10.80
C PHE A 119 4.83 -30.26 9.78
N PHE A 120 3.68 -29.59 9.76
CA PHE A 120 3.41 -28.51 8.80
C PHE A 120 4.27 -27.28 9.05
N HIS A 121 4.62 -26.98 10.29
CA HIS A 121 5.60 -25.93 10.59
C HIS A 121 6.95 -26.20 9.92
N LYS A 122 7.43 -27.44 9.95
CA LYS A 122 8.66 -27.83 9.24
C LYS A 122 8.52 -27.70 7.71
N ILE A 123 7.38 -28.07 7.13
CA ILE A 123 7.14 -27.93 5.69
C ILE A 123 7.16 -26.45 5.26
N VAL A 124 6.49 -25.58 6.03
CA VAL A 124 6.49 -24.13 5.78
C VAL A 124 7.90 -23.57 5.88
N MET A 125 8.68 -23.99 6.88
CA MET A 125 10.09 -23.59 7.01
C MET A 125 10.93 -23.99 5.80
N ILE A 126 10.80 -25.23 5.31
CA ILE A 126 11.53 -25.70 4.12
C ILE A 126 11.14 -24.88 2.90
N ARG A 127 9.85 -24.66 2.67
CA ARG A 127 9.35 -23.82 1.56
C ARG A 127 9.95 -22.41 1.63
N ASN A 128 9.96 -21.80 2.81
CA ASN A 128 10.50 -20.45 2.99
C ASN A 128 12.01 -20.42 2.71
N ASN A 129 12.76 -21.42 3.17
CA ASN A 129 14.19 -21.53 2.87
C ASN A 129 14.46 -21.69 1.35
N LEU A 130 13.63 -22.47 0.66
CA LEU A 130 13.73 -22.63 -0.80
C LEU A 130 13.42 -21.33 -1.54
N ARG A 131 12.42 -20.56 -1.11
CA ARG A 131 12.13 -19.23 -1.69
C ARG A 131 13.28 -18.25 -1.50
N VAL A 132 13.90 -18.24 -0.30
CA VAL A 132 15.08 -17.41 -0.05
C VAL A 132 16.26 -17.83 -0.92
N LEU A 133 16.45 -19.14 -1.13
CA LEU A 133 17.49 -19.65 -2.01
C LEU A 133 17.25 -19.22 -3.46
N GLU A 134 16.02 -19.37 -3.96
CA GLU A 134 15.61 -18.94 -5.31
C GLU A 134 15.85 -17.45 -5.51
N GLN A 135 15.48 -16.60 -4.56
CA GLN A 135 15.73 -15.15 -4.62
C GLN A 135 17.22 -14.83 -4.73
N LYS A 136 18.08 -15.52 -3.96
CA LYS A 136 19.53 -15.33 -4.02
C LYS A 136 20.13 -15.73 -5.36
N VAL A 137 19.63 -16.82 -5.95
CA VAL A 137 20.04 -17.28 -7.28
C VAL A 137 19.65 -16.24 -8.32
N ASN A 138 18.38 -15.83 -8.35
CA ASN A 138 17.87 -14.86 -9.33
C ASN A 138 18.47 -13.45 -9.22
N ALA A 139 19.01 -13.07 -8.04
CA ALA A 139 19.70 -11.81 -7.85
C ALA A 139 21.20 -11.85 -8.20
N SER A 140 21.74 -13.05 -8.44
CA SER A 140 23.15 -13.24 -8.82
C SER A 140 23.35 -13.38 -10.34
N ASP A 141 22.26 -13.47 -11.11
CA ASP A 141 22.21 -13.30 -12.57
C ASP A 141 21.90 -11.84 -12.93
#